data_AF-A0A2R2W659-F1
#
_entry.id   AF-A0A2R2W659-F1
#
_cell.length_a   1.000
_cell.length_b   1.000
_cell.length_c   1.000
_cell.angle_alpha   90.00
_cell.angle_beta   90.00
_cell.angle_gamma   90.00
#
_symmetry.space_group_name_H-M   'P 1'
#
loop_
_entity.id
_entity.type
_entity.pdbx_description
1 polymer ?
#
loop_
_entity_poly.entity_id
_entity_poly.type
_entity_poly.pdbx_seq_one_letter_code
_entity_poly.pdbx_strand_id
1 'polypeptide(L)' 'MTDSVRTGTVRMIGMQDLDSALSHVRPSTGPWRDSARNVVTFGEDDGTHAELRAYLKKVKRL' A
#
# COMPACT_ATOMS: atom_id res chain seq x y z
N MET A 1 -11.87 14.63 5.76
CA MET A 1 -12.51 14.69 7.10
C MET A 1 -11.90 15.73 8.05
N THR A 2 -10.97 16.56 7.59
CA THR A 2 -10.18 17.42 8.51
C THR A 2 -10.82 18.78 8.75
N ASP A 3 -11.65 19.26 7.83
CA ASP A 3 -12.10 20.65 7.86
C ASP A 3 -13.16 20.91 8.94
N SER A 4 -14.18 20.06 9.08
CA SER A 4 -15.20 20.19 10.14
C SER A 4 -14.61 20.07 11.56
N VAL A 5 -13.53 19.28 11.72
CA VAL A 5 -12.78 19.19 12.98
C VAL A 5 -11.96 20.46 13.20
N ARG A 6 -11.35 21.00 12.15
CA ARG A 6 -10.54 22.22 12.19
C ARG A 6 -11.38 23.48 12.44
N THR A 7 -12.58 23.56 11.87
CA THR A 7 -13.47 24.73 11.94
C THR A 7 -14.54 24.62 13.02
N GLY A 8 -14.67 23.46 13.67
CA GLY A 8 -15.69 23.19 14.69
C GLY A 8 -17.14 23.21 14.18
N THR A 9 -17.33 23.28 12.86
CA THR A 9 -18.64 23.39 12.21
C THR A 9 -18.92 22.12 11.43
N VAL A 10 -20.00 21.43 11.81
CA VAL A 10 -20.44 20.22 11.10
C VAL A 10 -20.97 20.64 9.73
N ARG A 11 -20.24 20.29 8.68
CA ARG A 11 -20.66 20.46 7.28
C ARG A 11 -20.66 19.14 6.53
N MET A 12 -21.47 19.07 5.49
CA MET A 12 -21.45 17.96 4.53
C MET A 12 -20.10 17.88 3.82
N ILE A 13 -19.71 16.65 3.44
CA ILE A 13 -18.53 16.44 2.60
C ILE A 13 -18.81 16.95 1.18
N GLY A 14 -17.80 17.61 0.60
CA GLY A 14 -17.82 18.04 -0.80
C GLY A 14 -16.80 17.27 -1.64
N MET A 15 -16.82 17.50 -2.96
CA MET A 15 -15.87 16.87 -3.89
C MET A 15 -14.41 17.13 -3.52
N GLN A 16 -14.09 18.33 -3.04
CA GLN A 16 -12.72 18.67 -2.64
C GLN A 16 -12.24 17.88 -1.42
N ASP A 17 -13.14 17.48 -0.51
CA ASP A 17 -12.79 16.60 0.62
C ASP A 17 -12.48 15.19 0.14
N LEU A 18 -13.21 14.70 -0.87
CA LEU A 18 -12.98 13.41 -1.51
C LEU A 18 -11.65 13.38 -2.25
N ASP A 19 -11.37 14.38 -3.07
CA ASP A 19 -10.10 14.51 -3.79
C ASP A 19 -8.91 14.57 -2.82
N SER A 20 -9.07 15.35 -1.75
CA SER A 20 -8.08 15.41 -0.66
C SER A 20 -7.90 14.06 0.00
N ALA A 21 -8.99 13.34 0.32
CA ALA A 21 -8.91 12.03 0.95
C ALA A 21 -8.19 10.99 0.08
N LEU A 22 -8.42 11.00 -1.24
CA LEU A 22 -7.77 10.08 -2.18
C LEU A 22 -6.24 10.20 -2.14
N SER A 23 -5.69 11.41 -2.01
CA SER A 23 -4.24 11.62 -1.90
C SER A 23 -3.60 10.96 -0.67
N HIS A 24 -4.38 10.65 0.36
CA HIS A 24 -3.91 10.03 1.59
C HIS A 24 -3.98 8.49 1.54
N VAL A 25 -4.64 7.92 0.53
CA VAL A 25 -4.78 6.46 0.39
C VAL A 25 -3.49 5.89 -0.20
N ARG A 26 -2.89 4.95 0.52
CA ARG A 26 -1.67 4.24 0.10
C ARG A 26 -1.94 2.73 0.09
N PRO A 27 -1.31 1.96 -0.81
CA PRO A 27 -1.45 0.50 -0.78
C PRO A 27 -0.97 -0.10 0.55
N SER A 28 -1.82 -0.94 1.18
CA SER A 28 -1.50 -1.62 2.44
C SER A 28 -0.55 -2.81 2.29
N THR A 29 -0.19 -3.18 1.06
CA THR A 29 0.61 -4.37 0.76
C THR A 29 2.11 -4.17 0.96
N GLY A 30 2.59 -2.95 1.27
CA GLY A 30 4.02 -2.65 1.43
C GLY A 30 4.74 -3.58 2.43
N PRO A 31 4.29 -3.62 3.70
CA PRO A 31 4.91 -4.47 4.72
C PRO A 31 4.95 -5.96 4.34
N TRP A 32 3.88 -6.45 3.71
CA TRP A 32 3.84 -7.83 3.23
C TRP A 32 4.88 -8.09 2.13
N ARG A 33 5.08 -7.15 1.18
CA ARG A 33 6.10 -7.28 0.13
C ARG A 33 7.51 -7.29 0.71
N ASP A 34 7.76 -6.49 1.73
CA ASP A 34 9.07 -6.46 2.40
C ASP A 34 9.36 -7.80 3.09
N SER A 35 8.37 -8.38 3.78
CA SER A 35 8.47 -9.74 4.33
C SER A 35 8.64 -10.81 3.25
N ALA A 36 7.91 -10.71 2.14
CA ALA A 36 7.97 -11.66 1.03
C ALA A 36 9.34 -11.68 0.33
N ARG A 37 10.07 -10.56 0.34
CA ARG A 37 11.44 -10.49 -0.18
C ARG A 37 12.37 -11.46 0.56
N ASN A 38 12.26 -11.57 1.88
CA ASN A 38 13.09 -12.48 2.67
C ASN A 38 12.83 -13.93 2.30
N VAL A 39 11.55 -14.30 2.12
CA VAL A 39 11.15 -15.65 1.70
C VAL A 39 11.77 -16.01 0.35
N VAL A 40 11.77 -15.10 -0.61
CA VAL A 40 12.36 -15.33 -1.93
C VAL A 40 13.90 -15.29 -1.93
N THR A 41 14.50 -14.55 -1.00
CA THR A 41 15.96 -14.38 -0.92
C THR A 41 16.62 -15.56 -0.21
N PHE A 42 15.96 -16.12 0.81
CA PHE A 42 16.54 -17.13 1.71
C PHE A 42 15.79 -18.46 1.71
N GLY A 43 14.63 -18.55 1.04
CA GLY A 43 13.89 -19.80 0.89
C GLY A 43 14.58 -20.77 -0.07
N GLU A 44 14.11 -22.01 -0.05
CA GLU A 44 14.62 -23.08 -0.91
C GLU A 44 14.40 -22.75 -2.40
N ASP A 45 15.37 -23.09 -3.25
CA ASP A 45 15.33 -22.82 -4.70
C ASP A 45 14.76 -24.02 -5.48
N ASP A 46 13.72 -24.64 -4.91
CA ASP A 46 12.99 -25.77 -5.48
C ASP A 46 11.88 -25.34 -6.47
N GLY A 47 11.72 -24.02 -6.67
CA GLY A 47 10.70 -23.43 -7.53
C GLY A 47 9.41 -23.02 -6.82
N THR A 48 9.22 -23.36 -5.53
CA THR A 48 8.00 -23.06 -4.76
C THR A 48 7.63 -21.56 -4.76
N HIS A 49 8.62 -20.68 -4.84
CA HIS A 49 8.43 -19.22 -4.83
C HIS A 49 8.75 -18.54 -6.17
N ALA A 50 8.77 -19.28 -7.29
CA ALA A 50 9.14 -18.73 -8.60
C ALA A 50 8.22 -17.59 -9.05
N GLU A 51 6.89 -17.75 -8.91
CA GLU A 51 5.92 -16.71 -9.27
C GLU A 51 6.02 -15.48 -8.35
N LEU A 52 6.22 -15.71 -7.06
CA LEU A 52 6.41 -14.64 -6.07
C LEU A 52 7.68 -13.84 -6.38
N ARG A 53 8.78 -14.50 -6.76
CA ARG A 53 10.03 -13.86 -7.21
C ARG A 53 9.79 -13.00 -8.45
N ALA A 54 9.06 -13.51 -9.45
CA ALA A 54 8.73 -12.76 -10.65
C ALA A 54 7.88 -11.51 -10.33
N TYR A 55 6.88 -11.66 -9.47
CA TYR A 55 6.03 -10.56 -9.00
C TYR A 55 6.85 -9.48 -8.27
N LEU A 56 7.72 -9.85 -7.33
CA LEU A 56 8.53 -8.92 -6.55
C LEU A 56 9.54 -8.14 -7.43
N LYS A 57 10.09 -8.77 -8.47
CA LYS A 57 10.91 -8.09 -9.50
C LYS A 57 10.08 -7.04 -10.27
N LYS A 58 8.87 -7.40 -10.70
CA LYS A 58 7.96 -6.49 -11.44
C LYS A 58 7.64 -5.22 -10.64
N VAL A 59 7.49 -5.34 -9.32
CA VAL A 59 7.21 -4.19 -8.43
C VAL A 59 8.47 -3.51 -7.87
N LYS A 60 9.66 -3.82 -8.41
CA LYS A 60 10.96 -3.23 -8.05
C LYS A 60 11.31 -3.34 -6.55
N ARG A 61 11.10 -4.53 -5.97
CA ARG A 61 11.39 -4.87 -4.55
C ARG A 61 12.39 -6.02 -4.37
N LEU A 62 12.99 -6.49 -5.46
CA LEU A 62 14.09 -7.45 -5.51
C LEU A 62 15.29 -6.83 -6.21
#